data_AF-A0A1H4XWY6-F1
#
_entry.id   AF-A0A1H4XWY6-F1
#
_cell.length_a   1.000
_cell.length_b   1.000
_cell.length_c   1.000
_cell.angle_alpha   90.00
_cell.angle_beta   90.00
_cell.angle_gamma   90.00
#
_symmetry.space_group_name_H-M   'P 1'
#
loop_
_entity.id
_entity.type
_entity.pdbx_description
1 polymer ?
#
loop_
_entity_poly.entity_id
_entity_poly.type
_entity_poly.pdbx_seq_one_letter_code
_entity_poly.pdbx_strand_id
1 'polypeptide(L)' 'MTRIKEPVTMDERRAMIRVIVSGLNKYDQPVSQQMRDFVEGKVEDPGPLPSPESLLRLRRRTWWQRMLGR' A
#
# COMPACT_ATOMS: atom_id res chain seq x y z
N MET A 1 26.59 22.12 1.27
CA MET A 1 25.47 22.02 0.30
C MET A 1 24.64 20.79 0.64
N THR A 2 23.57 20.95 1.41
CA THR A 2 22.57 19.90 1.61
C THR A 2 21.86 19.70 0.28
N ARG A 3 22.08 18.55 -0.38
CA ARG A 3 21.29 18.13 -1.55
C ARG A 3 19.83 18.02 -1.08
N ILE A 4 19.03 19.05 -1.38
CA ILE A 4 17.59 18.94 -1.32
C ILE A 4 17.25 17.89 -2.37
N LYS A 5 16.91 16.66 -1.94
CA LYS A 5 16.40 15.63 -2.85
C LYS A 5 15.25 16.27 -3.62
N GLU A 6 15.33 16.21 -4.94
CA GLU A 6 14.26 16.65 -5.82
C GLU A 6 12.94 16.02 -5.34
N PRO A 7 11.83 16.77 -5.34
CA PRO A 7 10.54 16.20 -4.98
C PRO A 7 10.24 15.03 -5.92
N VAL A 8 9.93 13.87 -5.34
CA VAL A 8 9.56 12.67 -6.10
C VAL A 8 8.44 13.04 -7.06
N THR A 9 8.62 12.75 -8.34
CA THR A 9 7.61 13.04 -9.37
C THR A 9 6.34 12.24 -9.09
N MET A 10 5.19 12.73 -9.58
CA MET A 10 3.92 12.02 -9.39
C MET A 10 3.93 10.61 -10.00
N ASP A 11 4.66 10.41 -11.10
CA ASP A 11 4.81 9.11 -11.74
C ASP A 11 5.66 8.16 -10.90
N GLU A 12 6.77 8.64 -10.32
CA GLU A 12 7.57 7.85 -9.38
C GLU A 12 6.76 7.49 -8.13
N ARG A 13 5.97 8.44 -7.61
CA ARG A 13 5.07 8.19 -6.48
C ARG A 13 4.05 7.10 -6.85
N ARG A 14 3.44 7.16 -8.03
CA ARG A 14 2.52 6.11 -8.54
C ARG A 14 3.22 4.77 -8.70
N ALA A 15 4.45 4.74 -9.21
CA ALA A 15 5.23 3.51 -9.34
C ALA A 15 5.53 2.88 -7.97
N MET A 16 5.87 3.68 -6.95
CA MET A 16 6.08 3.18 -5.59
C MET A 16 4.78 2.57 -5.01
N ILE A 17 3.64 3.25 -5.17
CA ILE A 17 2.36 2.72 -4.67
C ILE A 17 1.93 1.45 -5.43
N ARG A 18 2.21 1.35 -6.74
CA ARG A 18 2.00 0.12 -7.52
C ARG A 18 2.70 -1.09 -6.91
N VAL A 19 3.92 -0.93 -6.43
CA VAL A 19 4.68 -2.00 -5.76
C VAL A 19 3.98 -2.43 -4.48
N ILE A 20 3.51 -1.49 -3.66
CA ILE A 20 2.78 -1.77 -2.43
C ILE A 20 1.47 -2.51 -2.73
N VAL A 21 0.67 -2.01 -3.67
CA VAL A 21 -0.59 -2.64 -4.11
C VAL A 21 -0.35 -4.05 -4.63
N SER A 22 0.68 -4.26 -5.44
CA SER A 22 1.04 -5.57 -5.97
C SER A 22 1.44 -6.55 -4.85
N GLY A 23 2.20 -6.07 -3.86
CA GLY A 23 2.54 -6.83 -2.68
C GLY A 23 1.31 -7.23 -1.87
N LEU A 24 0.40 -6.28 -1.60
CA LEU A 24 -0.84 -6.55 -0.88
C LEU A 24 -1.71 -7.58 -1.60
N ASN A 25 -1.93 -7.42 -2.91
CA ASN A 25 -2.68 -8.37 -3.72
C ASN A 25 -2.04 -9.77 -3.69
N LYS A 26 -0.71 -9.87 -3.80
CA LYS A 26 0.02 -11.15 -3.77
C LYS A 26 -0.19 -11.92 -2.46
N TYR A 27 -0.36 -11.20 -1.34
CA TYR A 27 -0.58 -11.79 -0.02
C TYR A 27 -2.06 -11.79 0.41
N ASP A 28 -2.99 -11.64 -0.54
CA ASP A 28 -4.44 -11.61 -0.29
C ASP A 28 -4.83 -10.59 0.80
N GLN A 29 -4.13 -9.45 0.81
CA GLN A 29 -4.36 -8.36 1.73
C GLN A 29 -5.30 -7.32 1.13
N PRO A 30 -6.18 -6.71 1.95
CA PRO A 30 -7.09 -5.69 1.46
C PRO A 30 -6.32 -4.47 0.95
N VAL A 31 -6.72 -3.98 -0.22
CA VAL A 31 -6.25 -2.73 -0.83
C VAL A 31 -7.43 -1.77 -0.93
N SER A 32 -7.27 -0.54 -0.44
CA SER A 32 -8.33 0.46 -0.55
C SER A 32 -8.60 0.83 -2.02
N GLN A 33 -9.84 1.18 -2.34
CA GLN A 33 -10.20 1.60 -3.70
C GLN A 33 -9.40 2.86 -4.10
N GLN A 34 -9.18 3.78 -3.17
CA GLN A 34 -8.39 5.00 -3.40
C GLN A 34 -6.94 4.71 -3.82
N MET A 35 -6.28 3.69 -3.24
CA MET A 35 -4.94 3.28 -3.67
C MET A 35 -4.94 2.71 -5.09
N ARG A 36 -5.99 1.98 -5.47
CA ARG A 36 -6.16 1.45 -6.84
C ARG A 36 -6.37 2.61 -7.82
N ASP A 37 -7.26 3.53 -7.48
CA ASP A 37 -7.56 4.71 -8.29
C ASP A 37 -6.34 5.62 -8.46
N PHE A 38 -5.48 5.74 -7.44
CA PHE A 38 -4.24 6.51 -7.53
C PHE A 38 -3.25 5.88 -8.51
N VAL A 39 -3.11 4.55 -8.44
CA VAL A 39 -2.24 3.77 -9.33
C VAL A 39 -2.71 3.80 -10.78
N GLU A 40 -4.03 3.78 -11.00
CA GLU A 40 -4.68 3.94 -12.31
C GLU A 40 -4.68 5.39 -12.80
N GLY A 41 -4.36 6.31 -11.90
CA GLY A 41 -4.23 7.72 -12.19
C GLY A 41 -5.51 8.52 -12.20
N LYS A 42 -6.59 7.92 -11.68
CA LYS A 42 -7.90 8.55 -11.50
C LYS A 42 -7.93 9.57 -10.36
N VAL A 43 -7.03 9.41 -9.38
CA VAL A 43 -6.84 10.39 -8.29
C VAL A 43 -5.37 10.76 -8.12
N GLU A 44 -5.13 11.90 -7.46
CA GLU A 44 -3.79 12.42 -7.17
C GLU A 44 -3.30 12.08 -5.75
N ASP A 45 -4.22 11.66 -4.87
CA ASP A 45 -3.89 11.25 -3.51
C ASP A 45 -4.20 9.76 -3.30
N PRO A 46 -3.19 8.91 -2.99
CA PRO A 46 -3.41 7.52 -2.61
C PRO A 46 -4.13 7.36 -1.28
N GLY A 47 -4.25 8.43 -0.49
CA GLY A 47 -4.73 8.36 0.88
C GLY A 47 -3.68 7.77 1.84
N PRO A 48 -4.08 7.39 3.06
CA PRO A 48 -3.15 6.89 4.06
C PRO A 48 -2.54 5.57 3.60
N LEU A 49 -1.22 5.54 3.47
CA LEU A 49 -0.49 4.31 3.21
C LEU A 49 -0.57 3.39 4.43
N PRO A 50 -0.68 2.08 4.23
CA PRO A 50 -0.61 1.14 5.34
C PRO A 50 0.74 1.29 6.03
N SER A 51 0.72 1.53 7.35
CA SER A 51 1.95 1.60 8.13
C SER A 51 2.68 0.25 8.07
N PRO A 52 4.02 0.23 8.17
CA PRO A 52 4.76 -1.04 8.23
C PRO A 52 4.24 -1.97 9.33
N GLU A 53 3.83 -1.43 10.48
CA GLU A 53 3.22 -2.21 11.56
C GLU A 53 1.86 -2.80 11.15
N SER A 54 1.03 -2.06 10.41
CA SER A 54 -0.24 -2.58 9.89
C SER A 54 -0.01 -3.73 8.91
N LEU A 55 1.01 -3.63 8.04
CA LEU A 55 1.40 -4.70 7.13
C LEU A 55 1.89 -5.96 7.86
N LEU A 56 2.64 -5.77 8.96
CA LEU A 56 3.11 -6.87 9.81
C LEU A 56 1.97 -7.51 10.61
N ARG A 57 1.01 -6.73 11.11
CA ARG A 57 -0.19 -7.24 11.81
C ARG A 57 -1.09 -8.03 10.85
N LEU A 58 -1.24 -7.56 9.63
CA LEU A 58 -1.96 -8.25 8.56
C LEU A 58 -1.35 -9.64 8.26
N ARG A 59 -0.01 -9.74 8.23
CA ARG A 59 0.71 -11.02 8.11
C ARG A 59 0.56 -11.93 9.35
N ARG A 60 0.30 -11.36 10.53
CA ARG A 60 0.10 -12.09 11.80
C ARG A 60 -1.33 -12.58 12.03
N ARG A 61 -2.29 -12.26 11.14
CA ARG A 61 -3.55 -13.00 11.05
C ARG A 61 -3.25 -14.40 10.51
N THR A 62 -2.71 -15.21 11.42
CA THR A 62 -2.36 -16.59 11.22
C THR A 62 -3.61 -17.36 10.80
N TRP A 63 -3.43 -18.31 9.89
CA TRP A 63 -4.43 -19.24 9.37
C TRP A 63 -5.46 -19.75 10.41
N TRP A 64 -5.05 -19.91 11.67
CA TRP A 64 -5.90 -20.25 12.81
C TRP A 64 -7.00 -19.24 13.14
N GLN A 65 -6.76 -17.93 12.97
CA GLN A 65 -7.76 -16.88 13.21
C GLN A 65 -8.85 -16.84 12.12
N ARG A 66 -8.56 -17.32 10.90
CA ARG A 66 -9.58 -17.53 9.84
C ARG A 66 -10.46 -18.75 10.13
N MET A 67 -9.94 -19.78 10.81
CA MET A 67 -10.74 -20.96 11.20
C MET A 67 -11.61 -20.75 12.43
N LEU A 68 -11.21 -19.88 13.36
CA LEU A 68 -11.90 -19.70 14.65
C LEU A 68 -12.94 -18.56 14.66
N GLY A 69 -13.55 -18.26 13.50
CA GLY A 69 -14.56 -17.22 13.27
C GLY A 69 -15.16 -16.57 14.52
N ARG A 70 -14.68 -15.37 14.85
CA ARG A 70 -15.35 -14.43 15.74
C ARG A 70 -15.58 -13.12 15.00
#